data_AF-A0A4C2EF47-F1
#
_entry.id   AF-A0A4C2EF47-F1
#
_cell.length_a   1.000
_cell.length_b   1.000
_cell.length_c   1.000
_cell.angle_alpha   90.00
_cell.angle_beta   90.00
_cell.angle_gamma   90.00
#
_symmetry.space_group_name_H-M   'P 1'
#
loop_
_entity.id
_entity.type
_entity.pdbx_description
1 polymer ?
#
loop_
_entity_poly.entity_id
_entity_poly.type
_entity_poly.pdbx_seq_one_letter_code
_entity_poly.pdbx_strand_id
1 'polypeptide(L)'
;MFALGLSEQVTVGLGLALGGGLGGVSYLLVADSPGETADETMTVSAETERAPEPQPIDLFDGHPDPVLYFVDEGHGPIVRAANEAFGTTFDVPSDRLDGTALSEALLVAGIDEVDAETVSATDLDVVALSTAHDEPRQFRLRTAGVPSAGYLLLTPLGTAAN
;
A
#
# COMPACT_ATOMS: atom_id res chain seq x y z
N MET A 1 -24.58 28.16 -42.45
CA MET A 1 -23.63 27.34 -43.21
C MET A 1 -22.27 27.52 -42.56
N PHE A 2 -21.88 26.60 -41.69
CA PHE A 2 -20.56 26.54 -41.06
C PHE A 2 -19.98 25.16 -41.38
N ALA A 3 -18.76 25.17 -41.91
CA ALA A 3 -17.98 24.01 -42.26
C ALA A 3 -16.84 23.82 -41.23
N LEU A 4 -16.30 22.59 -41.23
CA LEU A 4 -15.09 22.08 -40.55
C LEU A 4 -15.37 21.51 -39.14
N GLY A 5 -14.87 20.33 -38.76
CA GLY A 5 -13.79 19.52 -39.35
C GLY A 5 -13.95 18.02 -39.10
N LEU A 6 -13.24 17.25 -39.93
CA LEU A 6 -13.05 15.80 -39.80
C LEU A 6 -12.55 15.45 -38.39
N SER A 7 -13.15 14.44 -37.77
CA SER A 7 -12.49 13.67 -36.71
C SER A 7 -11.99 12.36 -37.32
N GLU A 8 -10.68 12.30 -37.56
CA GLU A 8 -9.95 11.04 -37.69
C GLU A 8 -10.02 10.31 -36.36
N GLN A 9 -10.71 9.16 -36.33
CA GLN A 9 -10.64 8.25 -35.20
C GLN A 9 -9.36 7.42 -35.35
N VAL A 10 -8.34 7.77 -34.57
CA VAL A 10 -7.12 6.97 -34.44
C VAL A 10 -7.41 5.84 -33.45
N THR A 11 -7.73 4.66 -33.98
CA THR A 11 -7.78 3.42 -33.19
C THR A 11 -6.35 2.98 -32.91
N VAL A 12 -5.86 3.21 -31.69
CA VAL A 12 -4.62 2.62 -31.20
C VAL A 12 -4.94 1.23 -30.64
N GLY A 13 -4.74 0.21 -31.48
CA GLY A 13 -4.80 -1.19 -31.04
C GLY A 13 -3.51 -1.57 -30.33
N LEU A 14 -3.53 -1.67 -29.00
CA LEU A 14 -2.43 -2.26 -28.22
C LEU A 14 -2.55 -3.79 -28.25
N GLY A 15 -1.65 -4.43 -29.00
CA GLY A 15 -1.47 -5.88 -28.97
C GLY A 15 -0.63 -6.30 -27.75
N LEU A 16 -1.21 -7.12 -26.89
CA LEU A 16 -0.48 -7.78 -25.80
C LEU A 16 0.33 -8.94 -26.38
N ALA A 17 1.64 -8.75 -26.51
CA ALA A 17 2.58 -9.82 -26.79
C ALA A 17 2.88 -10.58 -25.49
N LEU A 18 2.16 -11.70 -25.27
CA LEU A 18 2.48 -12.69 -24.25
C LEU A 18 3.75 -13.46 -24.68
N GLY A 19 4.91 -12.84 -24.46
CA GLY A 19 6.22 -13.46 -24.63
C GLY A 19 6.57 -14.31 -23.41
N GLY A 20 6.15 -15.59 -23.42
CA GLY A 20 6.62 -16.58 -22.45
C GLY A 20 8.10 -16.87 -22.66
N GLY A 21 8.91 -16.52 -21.66
CA GLY A 21 10.35 -16.80 -21.63
C GLY A 21 10.64 -18.30 -21.45
N LEU A 22 11.55 -18.81 -22.28
CA LEU A 22 12.09 -20.16 -22.27
C LEU A 22 12.91 -20.42 -20.99
N GLY A 23 12.41 -21.28 -20.11
CA GLY A 23 13.20 -21.92 -19.05
C GLY A 23 13.84 -23.21 -19.58
N GLY A 24 15.16 -23.27 -19.58
CA GLY A 24 15.94 -24.34 -20.21
C GLY A 24 15.72 -25.72 -19.61
N VAL A 25 15.60 -26.73 -20.48
CA VAL A 25 15.61 -28.14 -20.09
C VAL A 25 17.06 -28.60 -20.07
N SER A 26 17.60 -28.92 -18.90
CA SER A 26 18.89 -29.62 -18.80
C SER A 26 18.65 -31.11 -19.01
N TYR A 27 19.21 -31.68 -20.07
CA TYR A 27 19.32 -33.13 -20.20
C TYR A 27 20.43 -33.62 -19.28
N LEU A 28 20.06 -34.17 -18.13
CA LEU A 28 20.97 -34.96 -17.34
C LEU A 28 20.94 -36.40 -17.90
N LEU A 29 22.07 -36.83 -18.45
CA LEU A 29 22.30 -38.24 -18.79
C LEU A 29 22.20 -39.06 -17.50
N VAL A 30 21.10 -39.80 -17.35
CA VAL A 30 20.94 -40.80 -16.29
C VAL A 30 21.61 -42.09 -16.74
N ALA A 31 22.68 -42.45 -16.03
CA ALA A 31 23.18 -43.81 -15.99
C ALA A 31 22.24 -44.66 -15.12
N ASP A 32 21.94 -45.85 -15.62
CA ASP A 32 21.07 -46.86 -15.05
C ASP A 32 21.55 -47.35 -13.66
N SER A 33 20.65 -47.37 -12.66
CA SER A 33 20.55 -48.41 -11.60
C SER A 33 19.36 -48.14 -10.64
N PRO A 34 18.47 -49.12 -10.39
CA PRO A 34 17.27 -48.97 -9.56
C PRO A 34 17.54 -49.35 -8.10
N GLY A 35 17.08 -48.53 -7.15
CA GLY A 35 17.14 -48.88 -5.73
C GLY A 35 16.52 -47.83 -4.81
N GLU A 36 15.24 -48.05 -4.48
CA GLU A 36 14.58 -47.66 -3.24
C GLU A 36 14.64 -46.16 -2.84
N THR A 37 13.68 -45.37 -3.34
CA THR A 37 13.43 -44.02 -2.85
C THR A 37 12.71 -44.09 -1.50
N ALA A 38 13.46 -43.95 -0.41
CA ALA A 38 12.90 -43.39 0.81
C ALA A 38 12.46 -41.97 0.49
N ASP A 39 11.15 -41.73 0.61
CA ASP A 39 10.52 -40.44 0.38
C ASP A 39 10.91 -39.49 1.53
N GLU A 40 12.11 -38.94 1.47
CA GLU A 40 12.51 -37.81 2.31
C GLU A 40 11.78 -36.56 1.80
N THR A 41 10.57 -36.37 2.30
CA THR A 41 9.79 -35.14 2.12
C THR A 41 10.50 -34.01 2.85
N MET A 42 11.43 -33.35 2.17
CA MET A 42 12.01 -32.08 2.60
C MET A 42 10.90 -31.01 2.56
N THR A 43 10.29 -30.70 3.71
CA THR A 43 9.47 -29.50 3.87
C THR A 43 10.36 -28.28 3.76
N VAL A 44 10.43 -27.69 2.56
CA VAL A 44 10.97 -26.35 2.36
C VAL A 44 10.02 -25.40 3.09
N SER A 45 10.47 -24.84 4.21
CA SER A 45 9.79 -23.69 4.81
C SER A 45 9.77 -22.59 3.76
N ALA A 46 8.59 -22.26 3.23
CA ALA A 46 8.42 -21.03 2.49
C ALA A 46 8.82 -19.92 3.45
N GLU A 47 10.00 -19.35 3.24
CA GLU A 47 10.43 -18.14 3.91
C GLU A 47 9.35 -17.11 3.61
N THR A 48 8.56 -16.77 4.63
CA THR A 48 7.54 -15.73 4.52
C THR A 48 8.26 -14.50 3.99
N GLU A 49 7.97 -14.11 2.74
CA GLU A 49 8.48 -12.88 2.17
C GLU A 49 8.13 -11.77 3.16
N ARG A 50 9.17 -11.16 3.77
CA ARG A 50 8.95 -10.08 4.74
C ARG A 50 8.12 -9.00 4.06
N ALA A 51 7.07 -8.56 4.74
CA ALA A 51 6.25 -7.46 4.26
C ALA A 51 7.16 -6.25 3.97
N PRO A 52 6.88 -5.47 2.91
CA PRO A 52 7.67 -4.28 2.60
C PRO A 52 7.68 -3.34 3.81
N GLU A 53 8.86 -2.82 4.14
CA GLU A 53 9.05 -1.85 5.23
C GLU A 53 9.17 -0.43 4.66
N PRO A 54 8.80 0.62 5.42
CA PRO A 54 9.00 2.00 5.00
C PRO A 54 10.50 2.29 4.79
N GLN A 55 10.80 3.04 3.72
CA GLN A 55 12.16 3.41 3.34
C GLN A 55 12.21 4.91 2.95
N PRO A 56 13.11 5.72 3.53
CA PRO A 56 14.07 5.38 4.60
C PRO A 56 13.42 5.40 5.99
N ILE A 57 13.67 4.39 6.80
CA ILE A 57 13.08 4.23 8.14
C ILE A 57 13.37 5.43 9.07
N ASP A 58 14.59 5.95 9.08
CA ASP A 58 14.97 7.10 9.92
C ASP A 58 14.15 8.37 9.59
N LEU A 59 13.78 8.58 8.31
CA LEU A 59 12.98 9.73 7.90
C LEU A 59 11.50 9.55 8.23
N PHE A 60 11.02 8.31 8.19
CA PHE A 60 9.66 7.97 8.56
C PHE A 60 9.44 8.17 10.06
N ASP A 61 10.33 7.60 10.89
CA ASP A 61 10.24 7.70 12.35
C ASP A 61 10.49 9.12 12.85
N GLY A 62 11.43 9.85 12.22
CA GLY A 62 11.74 11.23 12.58
C GLY A 62 10.75 12.28 12.07
N HIS A 63 9.71 11.90 11.32
CA HIS A 63 8.75 12.86 10.75
C HIS A 63 7.85 13.45 11.85
N PRO A 64 7.68 14.79 11.92
CA PRO A 64 6.93 15.44 13.00
C PRO A 64 5.41 15.25 12.89
N ASP A 65 4.88 15.11 11.68
CA ASP A 65 3.46 14.82 11.47
C ASP A 65 3.20 13.30 11.57
N PRO A 66 1.98 12.88 11.96
CA PRO A 66 1.52 11.51 11.82
C PRO A 66 1.66 10.97 10.40
N VAL A 67 2.27 9.79 10.26
CA VAL A 67 2.44 9.09 8.98
C VAL A 67 2.11 7.61 9.14
N LEU A 68 1.34 7.09 8.18
CA LEU A 68 1.13 5.65 7.98
C LEU A 68 1.82 5.21 6.69
N TYR A 69 2.51 4.08 6.71
CA TYR A 69 2.95 3.37 5.51
C TYR A 69 2.00 2.23 5.22
N PHE A 70 1.50 2.14 3.99
CA PHE A 70 0.52 1.14 3.59
C PHE A 70 0.94 0.43 2.30
N VAL A 71 0.44 -0.80 2.15
CA VAL A 71 0.60 -1.65 0.96
C VAL A 71 -0.74 -2.34 0.69
N ASP A 72 -1.19 -2.31 -0.56
CA ASP A 72 -2.36 -3.03 -1.04
C ASP A 72 -1.92 -4.36 -1.67
N GLU A 73 -2.33 -5.46 -1.03
CA GLU A 73 -1.98 -6.82 -1.42
C GLU A 73 -3.11 -7.51 -2.21
N GLY A 74 -4.05 -6.73 -2.76
CA GLY A 74 -5.17 -7.22 -3.57
C GLY A 74 -6.46 -7.50 -2.78
N HIS A 75 -6.44 -7.26 -1.47
CA HIS A 75 -7.60 -7.32 -0.58
C HIS A 75 -7.92 -5.97 0.07
N GLY A 76 -7.33 -4.90 -0.46
CA GLY A 76 -7.38 -3.55 0.09
C GLY A 76 -6.07 -3.18 0.80
N PRO A 77 -5.84 -1.87 1.00
CA PRO A 77 -4.61 -1.38 1.63
C PRO A 77 -4.53 -1.78 3.11
N ILE A 78 -3.38 -2.31 3.49
CA ILE A 78 -3.00 -2.73 4.83
C ILE A 78 -1.88 -1.81 5.33
N VAL A 79 -1.97 -1.39 6.59
CA VAL A 79 -0.91 -0.63 7.25
C VAL A 79 0.24 -1.57 7.57
N ARG A 80 1.45 -1.17 7.18
CA ARG A 80 2.71 -1.88 7.46
C ARG A 80 3.55 -1.18 8.52
N ALA A 81 3.36 0.11 8.70
CA ALA A 81 3.98 0.85 9.78
C ALA A 81 3.20 2.13 10.10
N ALA A 82 3.29 2.57 11.35
CA ALA A 82 2.88 3.88 11.80
C ALA A 82 4.06 4.54 12.52
N ASN A 83 4.31 5.82 12.32
CA ASN A 83 5.39 6.50 13.04
C ASN A 83 4.98 6.84 14.49
N GLU A 84 5.94 7.26 15.32
CA GLU A 84 5.66 7.63 16.72
C GLU A 84 4.70 8.83 16.84
N ALA A 85 4.76 9.77 15.88
CA ALA A 85 3.88 10.93 15.87
C ALA A 85 2.41 10.52 15.68
N PHE A 86 2.13 9.50 14.87
CA PHE A 86 0.78 8.92 14.75
C PHE A 86 0.31 8.37 16.08
N GLY A 87 1.12 7.54 16.72
CA GLY A 87 0.72 6.92 17.97
C GLY A 87 0.52 7.91 19.11
N THR A 88 1.37 8.94 19.18
CA THR A 88 1.22 10.05 20.13
C THR A 88 -0.02 10.89 19.86
N THR A 89 -0.34 11.14 18.58
CA THR A 89 -1.46 12.02 18.22
C THR A 89 -2.80 11.36 18.54
N PHE A 90 -2.97 10.10 18.19
CA PHE A 90 -4.24 9.39 18.32
C PHE A 90 -4.31 8.48 19.55
N ASP A 91 -3.31 8.54 20.44
CA ASP A 91 -3.21 7.74 21.67
C ASP A 91 -3.30 6.21 21.40
N VAL A 92 -2.62 5.75 20.34
CA VAL A 92 -2.57 4.34 19.95
C VAL A 92 -1.12 3.88 19.76
N PRO A 93 -0.68 2.75 20.34
CA PRO A 93 0.67 2.24 20.09
C PRO A 93 0.91 1.98 18.60
N SER A 94 1.96 2.54 18.02
CA SER A 94 2.24 2.44 16.58
C SER A 94 2.40 0.99 16.10
N ASP A 95 3.00 0.11 16.90
CA ASP A 95 3.15 -1.32 16.59
C ASP A 95 1.81 -2.08 16.51
N ARG A 96 0.73 -1.55 17.09
CA ARG A 96 -0.59 -2.19 16.99
C ARG A 96 -1.23 -2.05 15.62
N LEU A 97 -0.76 -1.12 14.80
CA LEU A 97 -1.35 -0.84 13.49
C LEU A 97 -0.72 -1.70 12.39
N ASP A 98 0.41 -2.36 12.64
CA ASP A 98 0.97 -3.29 11.68
C ASP A 98 0.00 -4.44 11.37
N GLY A 99 -0.24 -4.67 10.08
CA GLY A 99 -1.17 -5.66 9.57
C GLY A 99 -2.65 -5.27 9.67
N THR A 100 -2.99 -4.08 10.18
CA THR A 100 -4.38 -3.60 10.23
C THR A 100 -4.83 -3.03 8.89
N ALA A 101 -6.13 -3.15 8.59
CA ALA A 101 -6.66 -2.53 7.38
C ALA A 101 -6.56 -1.00 7.49
N LEU A 102 -6.19 -0.33 6.40
CA LEU A 102 -6.06 1.14 6.40
C LEU A 102 -7.39 1.83 6.76
N SER A 103 -8.53 1.24 6.39
CA SER A 103 -9.85 1.74 6.81
C SER A 103 -10.01 1.72 8.33
N GLU A 104 -9.53 0.68 9.02
CA GLU A 104 -9.57 0.61 10.48
C GLU A 104 -8.64 1.64 11.12
N ALA A 105 -7.45 1.87 10.54
CA ALA A 105 -6.54 2.90 11.01
C ALA A 105 -7.12 4.33 10.84
N LEU A 106 -7.87 4.60 9.78
CA LEU A 106 -8.59 5.85 9.59
C LEU A 106 -9.72 6.04 10.61
N LEU A 107 -10.45 4.97 10.94
CA LEU A 107 -11.45 4.99 12.01
C LEU A 107 -10.81 5.25 13.39
N VAL A 108 -9.65 4.68 13.67
CA VAL A 108 -8.86 5.00 14.87
C VAL A 108 -8.49 6.48 14.92
N ALA A 109 -8.12 7.06 13.77
CA ALA A 109 -7.89 8.49 13.64
C ALA A 109 -9.19 9.33 13.66
N GLY A 110 -10.37 8.70 13.72
CA GLY A 110 -11.68 9.36 13.71
C GLY A 110 -11.98 10.07 12.39
N ILE A 111 -11.46 9.55 11.27
CA ILE A 111 -11.61 10.09 9.91
C ILE A 111 -12.54 9.17 9.13
N ASP A 112 -13.83 9.52 9.07
CA ASP A 112 -14.86 8.71 8.41
C ASP A 112 -15.12 9.13 6.95
N GLU A 113 -14.63 10.30 6.54
CA GLU A 113 -14.93 10.91 5.23
C GLU A 113 -14.02 10.45 4.10
N VAL A 114 -12.92 9.75 4.42
CA VAL A 114 -11.92 9.29 3.45
C VAL A 114 -11.96 7.77 3.36
N ASP A 115 -12.28 7.25 2.17
CA ASP A 115 -12.24 5.81 1.90
C ASP A 115 -10.81 5.32 1.67
N ALA A 116 -10.44 4.20 2.28
CA ALA A 116 -9.12 3.60 2.14
C ALA A 116 -8.77 3.24 0.69
N GLU A 117 -9.75 2.82 -0.12
CA GLU A 117 -9.55 2.56 -1.56
C GLU A 117 -9.14 3.82 -2.32
N THR A 118 -9.66 4.99 -1.93
CA THR A 118 -9.27 6.27 -2.53
C THR A 118 -7.81 6.60 -2.19
N VAL A 119 -7.38 6.29 -0.96
CA VAL A 119 -5.99 6.50 -0.51
C VAL A 119 -5.00 5.66 -1.33
N SER A 120 -5.34 4.41 -1.67
CA SER A 120 -4.41 3.53 -2.40
C SER A 120 -4.49 3.65 -3.93
N ALA A 121 -5.56 4.21 -4.49
CA ALA A 121 -5.78 4.28 -5.93
C ALA A 121 -5.26 5.56 -6.61
N THR A 122 -5.21 6.69 -5.90
CA THR A 122 -4.85 7.99 -6.49
C THR A 122 -4.00 8.85 -5.56
N ASP A 123 -3.34 9.86 -6.14
CA ASP A 123 -2.80 10.98 -5.37
C ASP A 123 -3.97 11.67 -4.64
N LEU A 124 -3.89 11.69 -3.32
CA LEU A 124 -4.86 12.29 -2.40
C LEU A 124 -4.27 13.59 -1.86
N ASP A 125 -5.08 14.64 -1.85
CA ASP A 125 -4.77 15.91 -1.17
C ASP A 125 -6.09 16.55 -0.72
N VAL A 126 -6.54 16.22 0.47
CA VAL A 126 -7.84 16.66 1.01
C VAL A 126 -7.70 17.13 2.45
N VAL A 127 -8.66 17.90 2.94
CA VAL A 127 -8.78 18.26 4.35
C VAL A 127 -9.90 17.43 4.94
N ALA A 128 -9.59 16.69 6.00
CA ALA A 128 -10.55 15.86 6.73
C ALA A 128 -10.64 16.25 8.20
N LEU A 129 -11.82 16.00 8.78
CA LEU A 129 -12.07 16.17 10.20
C LEU A 129 -11.76 14.87 10.95
N SER A 130 -10.93 14.97 11.97
CA SER A 130 -10.70 13.91 12.96
C SER A 130 -11.58 14.14 14.17
N THR A 131 -12.35 13.12 14.53
CA THR A 131 -13.23 13.08 15.72
C THR A 131 -12.64 12.25 16.88
N ALA A 132 -11.40 11.77 16.75
CA ALA A 132 -10.73 10.96 17.78
C ALA A 132 -10.37 11.74 19.05
N HIS A 133 -10.45 13.06 19.02
CA HIS A 133 -10.13 13.95 20.13
C HIS A 133 -11.40 14.50 20.80
N ASP A 134 -11.29 14.94 22.06
CA ASP A 134 -12.37 15.63 22.78
C ASP A 134 -12.94 16.83 21.97
N GLU A 135 -12.08 17.52 21.23
CA GLU A 135 -12.44 18.58 20.29
C GLU A 135 -12.03 18.19 18.86
N PRO A 136 -12.95 18.26 17.87
CA PRO A 136 -12.64 17.90 16.49
C PRO A 136 -11.48 18.72 15.89
N ARG A 137 -10.54 18.03 15.24
CA ARG A 137 -9.35 18.64 14.63
C ARG A 137 -9.32 18.41 13.13
N GLN A 138 -8.85 19.40 12.39
CA GLN A 138 -8.67 19.27 10.95
C GLN A 138 -7.25 18.80 10.63
N PHE A 139 -7.17 17.84 9.70
CA PHE A 139 -5.93 17.34 9.14
C PHE A 139 -5.96 17.46 7.63
N ARG A 140 -4.85 17.86 7.04
CA ARG A 140 -4.63 17.73 5.61
C ARG A 140 -4.03 16.36 5.32
N LEU A 141 -4.80 15.51 4.65
CA LEU A 141 -4.41 14.16 4.25
C LEU A 141 -3.76 14.21 2.88
N ARG A 142 -2.52 13.71 2.79
CA ARG A 142 -1.78 13.63 1.53
C ARG A 142 -1.17 12.26 1.33
N THR A 143 -1.28 11.71 0.12
CA THR A 143 -0.55 10.49 -0.24
C THR A 143 0.76 10.83 -0.94
N ALA A 144 1.77 10.01 -0.67
CA ALA A 144 3.05 10.06 -1.37
C ALA A 144 3.52 8.63 -1.64
N GLY A 145 3.77 8.27 -2.89
CA GLY A 145 4.16 6.92 -3.26
C GLY A 145 3.69 6.55 -4.65
N VAL A 146 3.41 5.26 -4.84
CA VAL A 146 2.81 4.73 -6.06
C VAL A 146 1.42 4.18 -5.73
N PRO A 147 0.54 4.00 -6.72
CA PRO A 147 -0.69 3.24 -6.52
C PRO A 147 -0.36 1.89 -5.86
N SER A 148 -1.20 1.47 -4.92
CA SER A 148 -1.04 0.25 -4.12
C SER A 148 0.11 0.22 -3.10
N ALA A 149 0.99 1.22 -3.01
CA ALA A 149 1.96 1.30 -1.91
C ALA A 149 2.49 2.72 -1.69
N GLY A 150 2.40 3.21 -0.46
CA GLY A 150 2.85 4.56 -0.17
C GLY A 150 2.66 5.00 1.26
N TYR A 151 2.82 6.29 1.46
CA TYR A 151 2.67 6.98 2.73
C TYR A 151 1.38 7.79 2.72
N LEU A 152 0.65 7.75 3.82
CA LEU A 152 -0.43 8.69 4.12
C LEU A 152 0.06 9.63 5.22
N LEU A 153 0.19 10.92 4.89
CA LEU A 153 0.58 11.98 5.81
C LEU A 153 -0.68 12.70 6.31
N LEU A 154 -0.77 12.90 7.63
CA LEU A 154 -1.85 13.65 8.25
C LEU A 154 -1.27 14.92 8.88
N THR A 155 -1.18 16.01 8.10
CA THR A 155 -0.62 17.28 8.60
C THR A 155 -1.70 18.03 9.40
N PRO A 156 -1.49 18.32 10.71
CA PRO A 156 -2.46 19.06 11.51
C PRO A 156 -2.67 20.49 10.96
N LEU A 157 -3.94 20.92 10.86
CA LEU A 157 -4.30 22.29 10.49
C LEU A 157 -4.83 23.11 11.68
N GLY A 158 -5.12 22.45 12.80
CA GLY A 158 -5.67 23.05 14.01
C GLY A 158 -7.08 22.54 14.32
N THR A 159 -7.76 23.19 15.27
CA THR A 159 -9.16 22.88 15.63
C THR A 159 -10.10 23.36 14.52
N ALA A 160 -11.15 22.60 14.23
CA ALA A 160 -12.17 23.06 13.29
C ALA A 160 -12.84 24.35 13.82
N ALA A 161 -12.83 25.43 13.03
CA ALA A 161 -13.57 26.63 13.36
C ALA A 161 -15.09 26.34 13.29
N ASN A 162 -15.77 26.57 14.40
CA ASN A 162 -17.25 26.51 14.51
C ASN A 162 -17.90 27.65 13.74
#